data_AF-A0A4V2S843-F1
#
_entry.id   AF-A0A4V2S843-F1
#
_cell.length_a   1.000
_cell.length_b   1.000
_cell.length_c   1.000
_cell.angle_alpha   90.00
_cell.angle_beta   90.00
_cell.angle_gamma   90.00
#
_symmetry.space_group_name_H-M   'P 1'
#
loop_
_entity.id
_entity.type
_entity.pdbx_description
1 polymer ?
#
loop_
_entity_poly.entity_id
_entity_poly.type
_entity_poly.pdbx_seq_one_letter_code
_entity_poly.pdbx_strand_id
1 'polypeptide(L)'
;MAGPVTQFAVDELWRVLDDVDPVDVLSGELCSTPLSAFPAEVSRAVRAAAFAVLAGRVMLVPGAVTVGVIGSGLAAELSVSVIARHLPDVVHVAVHKGHLGARVQDQLDLDGIDVAVPGEISDAVFGASFVVVTDALATGLPRRLAKGAVLVNTSGVDVPTQVDQVYAAADLRQVLAGTRPGRRRIDDVVLVEDRFDAVLADYSSARRKSG
;
A
#
# COMPACT_ATOMS: atom_id res chain seq x y z
N MET A 1 17.38 -29.48 -5.74
CA MET A 1 16.01 -30.01 -5.94
C MET A 1 15.04 -28.88 -5.71
N ALA A 2 14.49 -28.28 -6.78
CA ALA A 2 13.40 -27.31 -6.67
C ALA A 2 12.12 -28.09 -6.37
N GLY A 3 11.46 -27.79 -5.25
CA GLY A 3 10.15 -28.37 -4.93
C GLY A 3 9.09 -27.93 -5.96
N PRO A 4 7.94 -28.63 -6.01
CA PRO A 4 6.83 -28.22 -6.86
C PRO A 4 6.40 -26.80 -6.48
N VAL A 5 6.48 -25.87 -7.44
CA VAL A 5 5.92 -24.53 -7.30
C VAL A 5 4.41 -24.67 -7.42
N THR A 6 3.69 -24.58 -6.31
CA THR A 6 2.23 -24.56 -6.32
C THR A 6 1.78 -23.30 -7.05
N GLN A 7 1.23 -23.47 -8.25
CA GLN A 7 0.56 -22.37 -8.95
C GLN A 7 -0.78 -22.13 -8.25
N PHE A 8 -0.85 -21.08 -7.42
CA PHE A 8 -2.13 -20.59 -6.93
C PHE A 8 -2.88 -19.94 -8.08
N ALA A 9 -4.14 -20.31 -8.28
CA ALA A 9 -5.02 -19.59 -9.17
C ALA A 9 -5.30 -18.20 -8.56
N VAL A 10 -5.32 -17.16 -9.39
CA VAL A 10 -5.62 -15.78 -8.97
C VAL A 10 -6.95 -15.70 -8.20
N ASP A 11 -7.96 -16.47 -8.61
CA ASP A 11 -9.26 -16.53 -7.93
C ASP A 11 -9.20 -17.11 -6.51
N GLU A 12 -8.30 -18.07 -6.26
CA GLU A 12 -8.10 -18.65 -4.94
C GLU A 12 -7.41 -17.65 -4.01
N LEU A 13 -6.44 -16.89 -4.53
CA LEU A 13 -5.82 -15.78 -3.80
C LEU A 13 -6.88 -14.75 -3.38
N TRP A 14 -7.77 -14.35 -4.29
CA TRP A 14 -8.84 -13.41 -3.96
C TRP A 14 -9.78 -13.95 -2.88
N ARG A 15 -10.15 -15.23 -2.95
CA ARG A 15 -11.02 -15.84 -1.94
C ARG A 15 -10.39 -15.85 -0.55
N VAL A 16 -9.07 -16.10 -0.47
CA VAL A 16 -8.35 -16.03 0.81
C VAL A 16 -8.31 -14.59 1.32
N LEU A 17 -8.06 -13.62 0.44
CA LEU A 17 -8.02 -12.20 0.82
C LEU A 17 -9.39 -11.65 1.21
N ASP A 18 -10.48 -12.24 0.72
CA ASP A 18 -11.84 -11.87 1.11
C ASP A 18 -12.12 -12.09 2.61
N ASP A 19 -11.50 -13.10 3.21
CA ASP A 19 -11.71 -13.48 4.61
C ASP A 19 -10.64 -12.91 5.58
N VAL A 20 -9.64 -12.19 5.06
CA VAL A 20 -8.45 -11.80 5.83
C VAL A 20 -8.45 -10.29 6.10
N ASP A 21 -8.48 -9.91 7.38
CA ASP A 21 -8.26 -8.51 7.76
C ASP A 21 -6.79 -8.14 7.48
N PRO A 22 -6.50 -7.04 6.76
CA PRO A 22 -5.13 -6.57 6.55
C PRO A 22 -4.36 -6.34 7.85
N VAL A 23 -5.04 -6.04 8.96
CA VAL A 23 -4.45 -5.96 10.31
C VAL A 23 -3.97 -7.33 10.78
N ASP A 24 -4.73 -8.39 10.51
CA ASP A 24 -4.35 -9.76 10.88
C ASP A 24 -3.17 -10.26 10.05
N VAL A 25 -3.06 -9.87 8.78
CA VAL A 25 -1.89 -10.16 7.93
C VAL A 25 -0.61 -9.59 8.55
N LEU A 26 -0.62 -8.29 8.85
CA LEU A 26 0.55 -7.62 9.41
C LEU A 26 0.85 -8.13 10.82
N SER A 27 -0.18 -8.43 11.61
CA SER A 27 -0.01 -9.02 12.94
C SER A 27 0.60 -10.41 12.86
N GLY A 28 0.17 -11.26 11.92
CA GLY A 28 0.71 -12.60 11.70
C GLY A 28 2.18 -12.59 11.28
N GLU A 29 2.57 -11.66 10.39
CA GLU A 29 3.98 -11.45 10.01
C GLU A 29 4.82 -10.97 11.20
N LEU A 30 4.31 -9.99 11.97
CA LEU A 30 4.98 -9.50 13.17
C LEU A 30 5.09 -10.57 14.27
N CYS A 31 4.14 -11.50 14.31
CA CYS A 31 4.11 -12.66 15.22
C CYS A 31 4.84 -13.89 14.66
N SER A 32 5.60 -13.75 13.57
CA SER A 32 6.47 -14.80 13.03
C SER A 32 5.74 -16.06 12.52
N THR A 33 4.48 -15.95 12.10
CA THR A 33 3.84 -17.04 11.33
C THR A 33 4.09 -16.74 9.86
N PRO A 34 5.08 -17.38 9.22
CA PRO A 34 5.42 -17.02 7.86
C PRO A 34 4.25 -17.39 6.94
N LEU A 35 3.93 -16.49 5.99
CA LEU A 35 3.18 -16.78 4.77
C LEU A 35 4.00 -17.73 3.85
N SER A 36 4.65 -18.76 4.42
CA SER A 36 5.69 -19.57 3.78
C SER A 36 5.21 -20.39 2.59
N ALA A 37 3.90 -20.40 2.33
CA ALA A 37 3.30 -21.07 1.19
C ALA A 37 3.14 -20.17 -0.05
N PHE A 38 3.22 -18.84 0.09
CA PHE A 38 2.99 -17.92 -1.01
C PHE A 38 4.29 -17.57 -1.77
N PRO A 39 4.20 -17.34 -3.09
CA PRO A 39 5.28 -16.69 -3.83
C PRO A 39 5.67 -15.35 -3.19
N ALA A 40 6.95 -15.02 -3.21
CA ALA A 40 7.47 -13.81 -2.58
C ALA A 40 6.83 -12.53 -3.15
N GLU A 41 6.52 -12.52 -4.45
CA GLU A 41 5.84 -11.39 -5.12
C GLU A 41 4.44 -11.14 -4.56
N VAL A 42 3.63 -12.21 -4.42
CA VAL A 42 2.28 -12.14 -3.82
C VAL A 42 2.37 -11.65 -2.39
N SER A 43 3.30 -12.21 -1.60
CA SER A 43 3.48 -11.81 -0.20
C SER A 43 3.83 -10.33 -0.07
N ARG A 44 4.75 -9.82 -0.91
CA ARG A 44 5.09 -8.40 -0.95
C ARG A 44 3.90 -7.53 -1.32
N ALA A 45 3.12 -7.94 -2.33
CA ALA A 45 1.97 -7.18 -2.80
C ALA A 45 0.85 -7.10 -1.74
N VAL A 46 0.53 -8.23 -1.09
CA VAL A 46 -0.45 -8.28 0.02
C VAL A 46 0.03 -7.43 1.20
N ARG A 47 1.30 -7.56 1.57
CA ARG A 47 1.90 -6.77 2.66
C ARG A 47 1.86 -5.28 2.36
N ALA A 48 2.20 -4.87 1.14
CA ALA A 48 2.13 -3.47 0.71
C ALA A 48 0.70 -2.91 0.79
N ALA A 49 -0.28 -3.67 0.31
CA ALA A 49 -1.69 -3.29 0.36
C ALA A 49 -2.21 -3.18 1.81
N ALA A 50 -1.88 -4.15 2.67
CA ALA A 50 -2.23 -4.13 4.07
C ALA A 50 -1.58 -2.95 4.82
N PHE A 51 -0.31 -2.68 4.51
CA PHE A 51 0.42 -1.54 5.06
C PHE A 51 -0.23 -0.21 4.67
N ALA A 52 -0.63 -0.06 3.40
CA ALA A 52 -1.34 1.11 2.93
C ALA A 52 -2.67 1.32 3.70
N VAL A 53 -3.49 0.29 3.84
CA VAL A 53 -4.74 0.40 4.61
C VAL A 53 -4.48 0.79 6.06
N LEU A 54 -3.49 0.19 6.72
CA LEU A 54 -3.15 0.51 8.09
C LEU A 54 -2.70 1.97 8.23
N ALA A 55 -1.84 2.43 7.32
CA ALA A 55 -1.41 3.82 7.26
C ALA A 55 -2.59 4.75 7.05
N GLY A 56 -3.49 4.43 6.12
CA GLY A 56 -4.71 5.19 5.84
C GLY A 56 -5.61 5.32 7.07
N ARG A 57 -5.93 4.20 7.73
CA ARG A 57 -6.79 4.18 8.94
C ARG A 57 -6.27 5.05 10.08
N VAL A 58 -4.94 5.15 10.21
CA VAL A 58 -4.29 5.87 11.32
C VAL A 58 -4.02 7.32 10.98
N MET A 59 -3.72 7.61 9.71
CA MET A 59 -3.18 8.91 9.30
C MET A 59 -4.16 9.75 8.49
N LEU A 60 -5.23 9.19 7.94
CA LEU A 60 -6.24 9.98 7.24
C LEU A 60 -7.15 10.73 8.21
N VAL A 61 -7.63 11.85 7.72
CA VAL A 61 -8.66 12.65 8.38
C VAL A 61 -10.01 12.06 7.98
N PRO A 62 -10.98 11.91 8.90
CA PRO A 62 -12.33 11.44 8.55
C PRO A 62 -12.97 12.30 7.46
N GLY A 63 -13.65 11.65 6.50
CA GLY A 63 -14.32 12.31 5.37
C GLY A 63 -14.11 11.56 4.07
N ALA A 64 -14.67 12.09 2.97
CA ALA A 64 -14.57 11.47 1.66
C ALA A 64 -13.10 11.32 1.22
N VAL A 65 -12.70 10.08 0.94
CA VAL A 65 -11.34 9.70 0.56
C VAL A 65 -11.26 9.52 -0.96
N THR A 66 -10.45 10.37 -1.58
CA THR A 66 -9.97 10.19 -2.95
C THR A 66 -8.61 9.51 -2.92
N VAL A 67 -8.48 8.40 -3.66
CA VAL A 67 -7.30 7.54 -3.67
C VAL A 67 -6.57 7.67 -5.01
N GLY A 68 -5.27 7.93 -4.98
CA GLY A 68 -4.38 7.84 -6.15
C GLY A 68 -3.42 6.66 -6.01
N VAL A 69 -3.45 5.70 -6.93
CA VAL A 69 -2.52 4.56 -6.94
C VAL A 69 -1.55 4.69 -8.10
N ILE A 70 -0.25 4.65 -7.80
CA ILE A 70 0.83 4.72 -8.76
C ILE A 70 1.57 3.40 -8.77
N GLY A 71 1.41 2.66 -9.87
CA GLY A 71 2.06 1.38 -10.06
C GLY A 71 1.30 0.51 -11.05
N SER A 72 1.75 -0.73 -11.22
CA SER A 72 1.15 -1.65 -12.18
C SER A 72 1.11 -3.08 -11.64
N GLY A 73 0.42 -3.95 -12.36
CA GLY A 73 0.32 -5.37 -12.05
C GLY A 73 -0.35 -5.67 -10.72
N LEU A 74 0.00 -6.82 -10.15
CA LEU A 74 -0.66 -7.40 -8.98
C LEU A 74 -0.64 -6.47 -7.76
N ALA A 75 0.45 -5.73 -7.53
CA ALA A 75 0.56 -4.83 -6.37
C ALA A 75 -0.43 -3.65 -6.43
N ALA A 76 -0.63 -3.08 -7.61
CA ALA A 76 -1.60 -2.01 -7.80
C ALA A 76 -3.04 -2.53 -7.67
N GLU A 77 -3.35 -3.67 -8.32
CA GLU A 77 -4.68 -4.30 -8.23
C GLU A 77 -5.05 -4.68 -6.80
N LEU A 78 -4.13 -5.34 -6.07
CA LEU A 78 -4.32 -5.70 -4.66
C LEU A 78 -4.47 -4.46 -3.78
N SER A 79 -3.65 -3.43 -3.99
CA SER A 79 -3.77 -2.20 -3.22
C SER A 79 -5.15 -1.57 -3.42
N VAL A 80 -5.63 -1.43 -4.66
CA VAL A 80 -6.95 -0.88 -4.94
C VAL A 80 -8.06 -1.70 -4.29
N SER A 81 -8.04 -3.02 -4.47
CA SER A 81 -9.08 -3.90 -3.91
C SER A 81 -9.12 -3.88 -2.38
N VAL A 82 -7.96 -3.97 -1.73
CA VAL A 82 -7.86 -3.98 -0.27
C VAL A 82 -8.18 -2.60 0.31
N ILE A 83 -7.78 -1.51 -0.35
CA ILE A 83 -8.12 -0.14 0.06
C ILE A 83 -9.63 0.09 -0.02
N ALA A 84 -10.24 -0.19 -1.16
CA ALA A 84 -11.67 0.03 -1.36
C ALA A 84 -12.53 -0.71 -0.32
N ARG A 85 -12.11 -1.93 0.05
CA ARG A 85 -12.84 -2.74 1.03
C ARG A 85 -12.63 -2.31 2.47
N HIS A 86 -11.41 -1.94 2.85
CA HIS A 86 -11.04 -1.81 4.26
C HIS A 86 -10.82 -0.36 4.72
N LEU A 87 -10.72 0.58 3.79
CA LEU A 87 -10.64 2.00 4.09
C LEU A 87 -12.04 2.61 4.00
N PRO A 88 -12.54 3.27 5.06
CA PRO A 88 -13.87 3.87 5.03
C PRO A 88 -13.90 5.09 4.11
N ASP A 89 -15.10 5.44 3.66
CA ASP A 89 -15.41 6.68 2.94
C ASP A 89 -14.65 6.88 1.61
N VAL A 90 -14.14 5.81 0.99
CA VAL A 90 -13.55 5.87 -0.35
C VAL A 90 -14.65 6.18 -1.36
N VAL A 91 -14.48 7.27 -2.11
CA VAL A 91 -15.46 7.71 -3.14
C VAL A 91 -14.88 7.68 -4.55
N HIS A 92 -13.56 7.75 -4.69
CA HIS A 92 -12.90 7.80 -5.99
C HIS A 92 -11.52 7.16 -5.93
N VAL A 93 -11.17 6.40 -6.96
CA VAL A 93 -9.85 5.78 -7.15
C VAL A 93 -9.31 6.13 -8.53
N ALA A 94 -8.14 6.75 -8.59
CA ALA A 94 -7.40 6.99 -9.83
C ALA A 94 -6.14 6.12 -9.86
N VAL A 95 -5.96 5.34 -10.93
CA VAL A 95 -4.83 4.39 -11.07
C VAL A 95 -3.96 4.76 -12.26
N HIS A 96 -2.70 5.09 -12.03
CA HIS A 96 -1.74 5.38 -13.09
C HIS A 96 -0.87 4.16 -13.40
N LYS A 97 -0.70 3.82 -14.70
CA LYS A 97 0.03 2.64 -15.23
C LYS A 97 -0.54 1.26 -14.86
N GLY A 98 -1.62 1.22 -14.09
CA GLY A 98 -2.35 -0.01 -13.79
C GLY A 98 -3.46 -0.27 -14.80
N HIS A 99 -3.70 -1.56 -15.07
CA HIS A 99 -4.99 -2.00 -15.55
C HIS A 99 -5.65 -2.66 -14.34
N LEU A 100 -6.92 -2.37 -14.10
CA LEU A 100 -7.70 -3.13 -13.13
C LEU A 100 -8.35 -4.28 -13.87
N GLY A 101 -8.14 -5.51 -13.40
CA GLY A 101 -8.92 -6.65 -13.86
C GLY A 101 -10.43 -6.39 -13.69
N ALA A 102 -11.23 -6.93 -14.60
CA ALA A 102 -12.69 -6.74 -14.63
C ALA A 102 -13.35 -6.99 -13.27
N ARG A 103 -12.91 -8.02 -12.53
CA ARG A 103 -13.40 -8.32 -11.19
C ARG A 103 -13.23 -7.16 -10.20
N VAL A 104 -12.06 -6.51 -10.20
CA VAL A 104 -11.79 -5.37 -9.30
C VAL A 104 -12.64 -4.17 -9.72
N GLN A 105 -12.78 -3.94 -11.03
CA GLN A 105 -13.61 -2.87 -11.56
C GLN A 105 -15.10 -3.06 -11.23
N ASP A 106 -15.63 -4.27 -11.43
CA ASP A 106 -17.01 -4.62 -11.10
C ASP A 106 -17.27 -4.46 -9.59
N GLN A 107 -16.33 -4.85 -8.74
CA GLN A 107 -16.44 -4.66 -7.30
C GLN A 107 -16.50 -3.17 -6.93
N LEU A 108 -15.65 -2.33 -7.53
CA LEU A 108 -15.64 -0.88 -7.28
C LEU A 108 -16.96 -0.23 -7.73
N ASP A 109 -17.50 -0.64 -8.87
CA ASP A 109 -18.81 -0.17 -9.35
C ASP A 109 -19.94 -0.58 -8.41
N LEU A 110 -19.94 -1.83 -7.92
CA LEU A 110 -20.91 -2.31 -6.94
C LEU A 110 -20.83 -1.55 -5.60
N ASP A 111 -19.64 -1.13 -5.20
CA ASP A 111 -19.41 -0.33 -3.99
C ASP A 111 -19.68 1.17 -4.22
N GLY A 112 -20.04 1.58 -5.45
CA GLY A 112 -20.31 2.98 -5.81
C GLY A 112 -19.06 3.86 -5.82
N ILE A 113 -17.89 3.27 -6.08
CA ILE A 113 -16.59 3.95 -6.11
C ILE A 113 -16.23 4.27 -7.56
N ASP A 114 -16.09 5.56 -7.86
CA ASP A 114 -15.69 6.00 -9.20
C ASP A 114 -14.24 5.64 -9.48
N VAL A 115 -13.97 5.08 -10.68
CA VAL A 115 -12.62 4.67 -11.09
C VAL A 115 -12.16 5.47 -12.30
N ALA A 116 -10.95 6.02 -12.22
CA ALA A 116 -10.26 6.65 -13.35
C ALA A 116 -8.89 6.01 -13.62
N VAL A 117 -8.49 5.95 -14.90
CA VAL A 117 -7.16 5.47 -15.30
C VAL A 117 -6.48 6.57 -16.12
N PRO A 118 -5.93 7.61 -15.46
CA PRO A 118 -5.34 8.73 -16.16
C PRO A 118 -4.02 8.38 -16.85
N GLY A 119 -3.74 9.08 -17.95
CA GLY A 119 -2.50 8.93 -18.72
C GLY A 119 -1.25 9.45 -18.02
N GLU A 120 -1.39 10.34 -17.03
CA GLU A 120 -0.28 10.99 -16.32
C GLU A 120 -0.36 10.76 -14.80
N ILE A 121 0.80 10.74 -14.13
CA ILE A 121 0.89 10.57 -12.66
C ILE A 121 0.21 11.75 -11.95
N SER A 122 0.40 12.97 -12.45
CA SER A 122 -0.15 14.19 -11.87
C SER A 122 -1.66 14.12 -11.73
N ASP A 123 -2.34 13.57 -12.73
CA ASP A 123 -3.79 13.46 -12.75
C ASP A 123 -4.29 12.42 -11.73
N ALA A 124 -3.55 11.31 -11.54
CA ALA A 124 -3.91 10.30 -10.54
C ALA A 124 -3.81 10.80 -9.10
N VAL A 125 -2.93 11.76 -8.84
CA VAL A 125 -2.72 12.31 -7.48
C VAL A 125 -3.37 13.67 -7.29
N PHE A 126 -3.95 14.25 -8.34
CA PHE A 126 -4.56 15.56 -8.27
C PHE A 126 -5.79 15.54 -7.36
N GLY A 127 -5.69 16.20 -6.20
CA GLY A 127 -6.75 16.21 -5.19
C GLY A 127 -6.90 14.89 -4.43
N ALA A 128 -5.98 13.93 -4.61
CA ALA A 128 -5.96 12.70 -3.84
C ALA A 128 -5.62 12.98 -2.37
N SER A 129 -6.53 12.60 -1.47
CA SER A 129 -6.30 12.61 -0.02
C SER A 129 -5.41 11.46 0.44
N PHE A 130 -5.39 10.37 -0.33
CA PHE A 130 -4.62 9.16 -0.05
C PHE A 130 -3.88 8.72 -1.32
N VAL A 131 -2.55 8.65 -1.28
CA VAL A 131 -1.73 8.27 -2.44
C VAL A 131 -0.90 7.05 -2.08
N VAL A 132 -0.92 6.02 -2.91
CA VAL A 132 -0.15 4.78 -2.71
C VAL A 132 0.80 4.56 -3.89
N VAL A 133 2.07 4.35 -3.58
CA VAL A 133 3.13 4.10 -4.55
C VAL A 133 3.62 2.67 -4.39
N THR A 134 3.28 1.81 -5.34
CA THR A 134 3.62 0.38 -5.28
C THR A 134 4.80 0.00 -6.16
N ASP A 135 5.27 0.89 -7.03
CA ASP A 135 6.35 0.65 -7.99
C ASP A 135 7.44 1.73 -7.89
N ALA A 136 8.69 1.31 -8.09
CA ALA A 136 9.91 2.12 -8.05
C ALA A 136 9.94 3.23 -9.12
N LEU A 137 9.11 3.11 -10.16
CA LEU A 137 9.06 4.06 -11.29
C LEU A 137 8.26 5.33 -11.02
N ALA A 138 8.01 5.68 -9.76
CA ALA A 138 7.31 6.91 -9.36
C ALA A 138 8.13 8.21 -9.56
N THR A 139 9.14 8.19 -10.44
CA THR A 139 9.84 9.38 -10.91
C THR A 139 8.86 10.25 -11.70
N GLY A 140 8.27 11.24 -11.06
CA GLY A 140 7.22 12.07 -11.66
C GLY A 140 6.09 12.46 -10.72
N LEU A 141 6.12 11.99 -9.47
CA LEU A 141 5.26 12.54 -8.44
C LEU A 141 5.43 14.06 -8.33
N PRO A 142 4.32 14.83 -8.26
CA PRO A 142 4.42 16.26 -8.06
C PRO A 142 5.10 16.55 -6.72
N ARG A 143 5.88 17.64 -6.69
CA ARG A 143 6.60 18.06 -5.49
C ARG A 143 5.68 18.41 -4.32
N ARG A 144 4.41 18.72 -4.59
CA ARG A 144 3.40 19.06 -3.60
C ARG A 144 2.14 18.24 -3.86
N LEU A 145 1.69 17.57 -2.81
CA LEU A 145 0.40 16.89 -2.78
C LEU A 145 -0.67 17.85 -2.24
N ALA A 146 -1.92 17.40 -2.27
CA ALA A 146 -3.01 18.11 -1.61
C ALA A 146 -2.69 18.27 -0.11
N LYS A 147 -3.09 19.40 0.48
CA LYS A 147 -2.96 19.59 1.92
C LYS A 147 -3.71 18.48 2.66
N GLY A 148 -3.09 17.95 3.71
CA GLY A 148 -3.64 16.83 4.45
C GLY A 148 -3.54 15.48 3.73
N ALA A 149 -2.86 15.37 2.60
CA ALA A 149 -2.68 14.09 1.92
C ALA A 149 -1.79 13.14 2.73
N VAL A 150 -2.09 11.84 2.67
CA VAL A 150 -1.18 10.78 3.12
C VAL A 150 -0.61 10.09 1.90
N LEU A 151 0.72 10.08 1.78
CA LEU A 151 1.46 9.34 0.79
C LEU A 151 2.05 8.08 1.44
N VAL A 152 1.65 6.91 0.97
CA VAL A 152 2.22 5.64 1.37
C VAL A 152 3.14 5.13 0.27
N ASN A 153 4.41 5.00 0.61
CA ASN A 153 5.44 4.51 -0.30
C ASN A 153 5.83 3.07 0.08
N THR A 154 5.38 2.12 -0.72
CA THR A 154 5.72 0.70 -0.58
C THR A 154 6.68 0.22 -1.66
N SER A 155 7.17 1.12 -2.52
CA SER A 155 8.08 0.77 -3.61
C SER A 155 9.50 0.44 -3.16
N GLY A 156 9.86 0.81 -1.92
CA GLY A 156 11.22 0.72 -1.40
C GLY A 156 12.19 1.77 -1.97
N VAL A 157 11.73 2.66 -2.87
CA VAL A 157 12.53 3.74 -3.46
C VAL A 157 12.13 5.08 -2.88
N ASP A 158 13.11 5.92 -2.52
CA ASP A 158 12.85 7.25 -1.98
C ASP A 158 12.02 8.10 -2.97
N VAL A 159 10.95 8.71 -2.47
CA VAL A 159 10.07 9.56 -3.28
C VAL A 159 10.41 11.03 -3.02
N PRO A 160 10.81 11.81 -4.04
CA PRO A 160 11.19 13.21 -3.87
C PRO A 160 9.95 14.12 -3.78
N THR A 161 9.27 14.11 -2.64
CA THR A 161 8.10 14.97 -2.39
C THR A 161 8.25 15.84 -1.14
N GLN A 162 7.59 16.99 -1.08
CA GLN A 162 7.58 17.85 0.10
C GLN A 162 6.51 17.35 1.06
N VAL A 163 6.93 16.92 2.26
CA VAL A 163 6.05 16.46 3.32
C VAL A 163 6.37 17.13 4.64
N ASP A 164 5.36 17.30 5.48
CA ASP A 164 5.49 17.91 6.81
C ASP A 164 5.93 16.88 7.86
N GLN A 165 5.56 15.61 7.65
CA GLN A 165 5.87 14.51 8.56
C GLN A 165 6.24 13.23 7.80
N VAL A 166 7.15 12.43 8.38
CA VAL A 166 7.58 11.13 7.85
C VAL A 166 7.43 10.07 8.95
N TYR A 167 6.86 8.93 8.59
CA TYR A 167 6.70 7.75 9.44
C TYR A 167 7.28 6.53 8.74
N ALA A 168 8.14 5.80 9.43
CA ALA A 168 8.52 4.46 8.99
C ALA A 168 7.48 3.42 9.44
N ALA A 169 7.51 2.22 8.86
CA ALA A 169 6.65 1.12 9.28
C ALA A 169 6.69 0.83 10.81
N ALA A 170 7.88 0.92 11.42
CA ALA A 170 8.03 0.75 12.86
C ALA A 170 7.30 1.82 13.69
N ASP A 171 7.17 3.04 13.13
CA ASP A 171 6.51 4.16 13.78
C ASP A 171 5.00 3.96 13.82
N LEU A 172 4.39 3.38 12.77
CA LEU A 172 2.95 3.11 12.75
C LEU A 172 2.52 2.21 13.91
N ARG A 173 3.34 1.21 14.27
CA ARG A 173 3.08 0.37 15.45
C ARG A 173 3.04 1.19 16.74
N GLN A 174 3.95 2.15 16.88
CA GLN A 174 3.98 3.05 18.05
C GLN A 174 2.78 4.01 18.05
N VAL A 175 2.36 4.48 16.88
CA VAL A 175 1.16 5.33 16.74
C VAL A 175 -0.10 4.56 17.13
N LEU A 176 -0.26 3.33 16.65
CA LEU A 176 -1.36 2.44 17.03
C LEU A 176 -1.36 2.12 18.53
N ALA A 177 -0.18 1.94 19.12
CA ALA A 177 -0.04 1.72 20.56
C ALA A 177 -0.21 3.00 21.40
N GLY A 178 -0.41 4.17 20.77
CA GLY A 178 -0.50 5.47 21.45
C GLY A 178 0.82 5.95 22.07
N THR A 179 1.95 5.30 21.78
CA THR A 179 3.27 5.65 22.32
C THR A 179 4.01 6.70 21.46
N ARG A 180 3.51 6.94 20.24
CA ARG A 180 3.95 8.02 19.36
C ARG A 180 2.74 8.79 18.84
N PRO A 181 2.77 10.14 18.77
CA PRO A 181 1.70 10.88 18.13
C PRO A 181 1.64 10.56 16.63
N GLY A 182 0.42 10.35 16.13
CA GLY A 182 0.13 10.34 14.69
C GLY A 182 0.17 11.75 14.11
N ARG A 183 -0.60 11.98 13.04
CA ARG A 183 -0.73 13.28 12.38
C ARG A 183 -0.97 14.41 13.40
N ARG A 184 -0.14 15.46 13.34
CA ARG A 184 -0.19 16.63 14.24
C ARG A 184 -1.21 17.68 13.83
N ARG A 185 -1.35 17.95 12.53
CA ARG A 185 -2.34 18.90 11.98
C ARG A 185 -3.10 18.30 10.82
N ILE A 186 -4.34 18.75 10.65
CA ILE A 186 -5.25 18.27 9.61
C ILE A 186 -4.70 18.53 8.19
N ASP A 187 -3.94 19.61 8.00
CA ASP A 187 -3.38 20.02 6.73
C ASP A 187 -1.95 19.53 6.45
N ASP A 188 -1.34 18.82 7.41
CA ASP A 188 -0.01 18.23 7.22
C ASP A 188 -0.05 17.15 6.14
N VAL A 189 0.89 17.23 5.20
CA VAL A 189 1.17 16.16 4.25
C VAL A 189 2.07 15.14 4.93
N VAL A 190 1.61 13.89 4.98
CA VAL A 190 2.28 12.80 5.70
C VAL A 190 2.85 11.79 4.71
N LEU A 191 4.14 11.47 4.83
CA LEU A 191 4.76 10.33 4.16
C LEU A 191 4.84 9.14 5.11
N VAL A 192 4.44 7.97 4.64
CA VAL A 192 4.60 6.69 5.33
C VAL A 192 5.42 5.76 4.45
N GLU A 193 6.56 5.27 4.95
CA GLU A 193 7.49 4.44 4.19
C GLU A 193 7.55 3.00 4.70
N ASP A 194 7.39 2.04 3.79
CA ASP A 194 7.69 0.63 4.02
C ASP A 194 9.10 0.29 3.47
N ARG A 195 10.12 0.37 4.33
CA ARG A 195 11.53 0.09 3.96
C ARG A 195 11.96 -1.36 4.21
N PHE A 196 11.04 -2.31 4.16
CA PHE A 196 11.32 -3.70 4.55
C PHE A 196 12.43 -4.37 3.73
N ASP A 197 12.53 -4.08 2.44
CA ASP A 197 13.54 -4.69 1.58
C ASP A 197 14.98 -4.26 1.93
N ALA A 198 15.17 -3.07 2.52
CA ALA A 198 16.48 -2.64 3.01
C ALA A 198 16.97 -3.54 4.16
N VAL A 199 16.06 -3.94 5.05
CA VAL A 199 16.37 -4.82 6.19
C VAL A 199 16.70 -6.23 5.71
N LEU A 200 15.97 -6.74 4.71
CA LEU A 200 16.28 -8.05 4.11
C LEU A 200 17.61 -8.04 3.33
N ALA A 201 17.93 -6.96 2.64
CA ALA A 201 19.20 -6.80 1.95
C ALA A 201 20.39 -6.82 2.93
N ASP A 202 20.28 -6.13 4.06
CA ASP A 202 21.29 -6.15 5.12
C ASP A 202 21.44 -7.54 5.74
N TYR A 203 20.32 -8.24 5.99
CA TYR A 203 20.35 -9.59 6.55
C TYR A 203 21.00 -10.62 5.62
N SER A 204 20.70 -10.54 4.31
CA SER A 204 21.31 -11.42 3.31
C SER A 204 22.81 -11.15 3.13
N SER A 205 23.23 -9.89 3.29
CA SER A 205 24.63 -9.47 3.25
C SER A 205 25.41 -9.95 4.48
N ALA A 206 24.80 -9.93 5.66
CA ALA A 206 25.39 -10.45 6.89
C ALA A 206 25.61 -11.98 6.84
N ARG A 207 24.64 -12.73 6.31
CA ARG A 207 24.73 -14.20 6.19
C ARG A 207 25.83 -14.67 5.23
N ARG A 208 26.17 -13.89 4.20
CA ARG A 208 27.26 -14.20 3.27
C ARG A 208 28.67 -14.01 3.85
N LYS A 209 28.82 -13.26 4.96
CA LYS A 209 30.12 -13.01 5.58
C LYS A 209 30.47 -14.01 6.69
N SER A 210 29.52 -14.86 7.08
CA SER A 210 29.66 -15.79 8.22
C SER A 210 29.86 -17.26 7.82
N GLY A 211 30.08 -17.56 6.53
CA GLY A 211 30.36 -18.90 6.03
C GLY A 211 31.51 -18.86 5.03
#